data_AF-A0A6P0SAB8-F1
#
_entry.id   AF-A0A6P0SAB8-F1
#
_cell.length_a   1.000
_cell.length_b   1.000
_cell.length_c   1.000
_cell.angle_alpha   90.00
_cell.angle_beta   90.00
_cell.angle_gamma   90.00
#
_symmetry.space_group_name_H-M   'P 1'
#
loop_
_entity.id
_entity.type
_entity.pdbx_description
1 polymer ?
#
loop_
_entity_poly.entity_id
_entity_poly.type
_entity_poly.pdbx_seq_one_letter_code
_entity_poly.pdbx_strand_id
1 'polypeptide(L)'
;LERLKDLENEGYQFEAAEASFDLLMRDALGYREHPFELKGCQIHSDMLQGVSKPYSNSVATIKVSVNNQEILEVAEGNGPVSALDAALRKALVNFYPEIADFHLTDYKVRILDGAAGTSAKTRVLVESSNGEQRWTTVGVSSNILEASYEAVVEGIEYGLLLQSSAKTPLSHSPALKER
;
A
#
# COMPACT_ATOMS: atom_id res chain seq x y z
N LEU A 1 8.56 15.96 12.67
CA LEU A 1 7.49 16.99 12.53
C LEU A 1 7.58 17.77 11.22
N GLU A 2 8.76 18.22 10.78
CA GLU A 2 8.91 18.95 9.51
C GLU A 2 8.41 18.14 8.30
N ARG A 3 8.89 16.90 8.15
CA ARG A 3 8.43 16.00 7.07
C ARG A 3 6.91 15.80 7.00
N LEU A 4 6.23 15.76 8.15
CA LEU A 4 4.76 15.65 8.17
C LEU A 4 4.12 16.90 7.58
N LYS A 5 4.57 18.09 7.98
CA LYS A 5 4.08 19.36 7.44
C LYS A 5 4.36 19.48 5.95
N ASP A 6 5.52 19.02 5.50
CA ASP A 6 5.88 19.03 4.08
C ASP A 6 4.92 18.16 3.28
N LEU A 7 4.64 16.93 3.76
CA LEU A 7 3.69 16.03 3.11
C LEU A 7 2.26 16.58 3.13
N GLU A 8 1.81 17.21 4.22
CA GLU A 8 0.50 17.87 4.26
C GLU A 8 0.39 19.01 3.23
N ASN A 9 1.44 19.82 3.07
CA ASN A 9 1.51 20.85 2.03
C ASN A 9 1.51 20.26 0.62
N GLU A 10 2.11 19.07 0.44
CA GLU A 10 2.08 18.34 -0.83
C GLU A 10 0.71 17.75 -1.15
N GLY A 11 -0.18 17.64 -0.15
CA GLY A 11 -1.56 17.24 -0.30
C GLY A 11 -1.99 16.02 0.50
N TYR A 12 -1.08 15.40 1.27
CA TYR A 12 -1.41 14.26 2.12
C TYR A 12 -2.43 14.68 3.19
N GLN A 13 -3.37 13.77 3.51
CA GLN A 13 -4.35 13.99 4.57
C GLN A 13 -4.32 12.81 5.54
N PHE A 14 -3.44 12.89 6.52
CA PHE A 14 -3.19 11.83 7.49
C PHE A 14 -4.37 11.58 8.45
N GLU A 15 -5.26 12.56 8.65
CA GLU A 15 -6.51 12.37 9.41
C GLU A 15 -7.42 11.28 8.83
N ALA A 16 -7.35 11.07 7.52
CA ALA A 16 -8.14 10.07 6.80
C ALA A 16 -7.30 8.86 6.37
N ALA A 17 -6.05 8.75 6.82
CA ALA A 17 -5.10 7.71 6.45
C ALA A 17 -4.18 7.37 7.64
N GLU A 18 -4.78 6.83 8.69
CA GLU A 18 -4.12 6.54 9.96
C GLU A 18 -2.97 5.54 9.82
N ALA A 19 -3.04 4.60 8.87
CA ALA A 19 -1.95 3.65 8.64
C ALA A 19 -0.71 4.31 8.04
N SER A 20 -0.89 5.18 7.02
CA SER A 20 0.22 5.95 6.47
C SER A 20 0.82 6.91 7.50
N PHE A 21 0.00 7.47 8.40
CA PHE A 21 0.50 8.27 9.52
C PHE A 21 1.35 7.44 10.48
N ASP A 22 0.88 6.25 10.88
CA ASP A 22 1.63 5.36 11.76
C ASP A 22 2.96 4.98 11.10
N LEU A 23 2.95 4.51 9.85
CA LEU A 23 4.15 4.18 9.07
C LEU A 23 5.14 5.35 8.99
N LEU A 24 4.66 6.57 8.77
CA LEU A 24 5.50 7.78 8.79
C LEU A 24 6.13 8.01 10.17
N MET A 25 5.41 7.78 11.26
CA MET A 25 5.94 7.91 12.62
C MET A 25 6.97 6.83 12.93
N ARG A 26 6.72 5.57 12.52
CA ARG A 26 7.70 4.48 12.64
C ARG A 26 9.00 4.79 11.91
N ASP A 27 8.90 5.36 10.70
CA ASP A 27 10.04 5.77 9.89
C ASP A 27 10.82 6.89 10.59
N ALA A 28 10.12 7.93 11.05
CA ALA A 28 10.72 9.06 11.76
C ALA A 28 11.41 8.66 13.08
N LEU A 29 10.96 7.58 13.70
CA LEU A 29 11.53 7.05 14.94
C LEU A 29 12.53 5.91 14.70
N GLY A 30 12.78 5.52 13.45
CA GLY A 30 13.80 4.54 13.07
C GLY A 30 13.47 3.08 13.37
N TYR A 31 12.18 2.73 13.54
CA TYR A 31 11.75 1.35 13.79
C TYR A 31 10.71 0.83 12.78
N ARG A 32 10.52 1.51 11.65
CA ARG A 32 9.74 0.95 10.54
C ARG A 32 10.46 -0.28 10.01
N GLU A 33 9.84 -1.44 10.20
CA GLU A 33 10.24 -2.66 9.52
C GLU A 33 9.68 -2.63 8.10
N HIS A 34 10.48 -3.10 7.15
CA HIS A 34 10.07 -3.28 5.76
C HIS A 34 10.02 -4.78 5.46
N PRO A 35 8.85 -5.45 5.57
CA PRO A 35 8.73 -6.88 5.33
C PRO A 35 9.13 -7.25 3.90
N PHE A 36 8.92 -6.32 2.96
CA PHE A 36 9.33 -6.45 1.57
C PHE A 36 9.73 -5.09 1.00
N GLU A 37 10.46 -5.11 -0.10
CA GLU A 37 10.81 -3.92 -0.86
C GLU A 37 10.40 -4.13 -2.31
N LEU A 38 9.63 -3.22 -2.87
CA LEU A 38 9.34 -3.27 -4.30
C LEU A 38 10.45 -2.61 -5.12
N LYS A 39 11.09 -3.42 -5.98
CA LYS A 39 12.21 -3.03 -6.85
C LYS A 39 11.75 -2.51 -8.21
N GLY A 40 10.54 -2.84 -8.63
CA GLY A 40 9.98 -2.37 -9.90
C GLY A 40 8.55 -2.81 -10.11
N CYS A 41 7.81 -2.00 -10.86
CA CYS A 41 6.43 -2.26 -11.25
C CYS A 41 6.21 -1.78 -12.69
N GLN A 42 5.60 -2.62 -13.51
CA GLN A 42 5.13 -2.29 -14.84
C GLN A 42 3.67 -2.68 -14.94
N ILE A 43 2.83 -1.77 -15.40
CA ILE A 43 1.41 -2.00 -15.58
C ILE A 43 1.04 -1.74 -17.03
N HIS A 44 0.40 -2.72 -17.65
CA HIS A 44 -0.14 -2.64 -19.00
C HIS A 44 -1.66 -2.75 -18.92
N SER A 45 -2.37 -1.85 -19.59
CA SER A 45 -3.84 -1.82 -19.61
C SER A 45 -4.32 -1.73 -21.05
N ASP A 46 -5.08 -2.74 -21.47
CA ASP A 46 -5.71 -2.77 -22.79
C ASP A 46 -7.11 -2.15 -22.73
N MET A 47 -7.30 -1.07 -23.48
CA MET A 47 -8.60 -0.43 -23.66
C MET A 47 -9.19 -0.88 -25.01
N LEU A 48 -9.61 -2.14 -25.10
CA LEU A 48 -10.21 -2.68 -26.34
C LEU A 48 -11.64 -2.16 -26.52
N GLN A 49 -11.91 -1.48 -27.64
CA GLN A 49 -13.29 -1.20 -28.08
C GLN A 49 -13.85 -2.42 -28.83
N GLY A 50 -14.58 -3.29 -28.12
CA GLY A 50 -15.24 -4.47 -28.69
C GLY A 50 -16.66 -4.69 -28.15
N VAL A 51 -17.62 -4.86 -29.06
CA VAL A 51 -19.08 -4.61 -28.95
C VAL A 51 -19.87 -5.58 -28.06
N SER A 52 -19.32 -6.14 -26.98
CA SER A 52 -20.16 -6.96 -26.07
C SER A 52 -19.79 -6.99 -24.60
N LYS A 53 -18.65 -6.42 -24.18
CA LYS A 53 -18.32 -6.11 -22.78
C LYS A 53 -17.06 -5.26 -22.76
N PRO A 54 -16.99 -4.16 -21.99
CA PRO A 54 -15.71 -3.53 -21.69
C PRO A 54 -14.91 -4.50 -20.81
N TYR A 55 -14.11 -5.36 -21.44
CA TYR A 55 -13.06 -6.11 -20.76
C TYR A 55 -11.89 -5.15 -20.58
N SER A 56 -11.91 -4.38 -19.49
CA SER A 56 -10.70 -3.70 -19.02
C SER A 56 -9.86 -4.75 -18.31
N ASN A 57 -8.96 -5.39 -19.04
CA ASN A 57 -7.95 -6.26 -18.46
C ASN A 57 -6.65 -5.45 -18.34
N SER A 58 -6.12 -5.38 -17.13
CA SER A 58 -4.78 -4.87 -16.88
C SER A 58 -3.90 -5.99 -16.36
N VAL A 59 -2.62 -5.92 -16.70
CA VAL A 59 -1.60 -6.85 -16.26
C VAL A 59 -0.54 -6.04 -15.51
N ALA A 60 -0.18 -6.48 -14.31
CA ALA A 60 0.92 -5.91 -13.55
C ALA A 60 2.05 -6.93 -13.46
N THR A 61 3.26 -6.52 -13.83
CA THR A 61 4.50 -7.25 -13.58
C THR A 61 5.29 -6.52 -12.52
N ILE A 62 5.63 -7.22 -11.44
CA ILE A 62 6.30 -6.64 -10.29
C ILE A 62 7.57 -7.40 -9.94
N LYS A 63 8.59 -6.67 -9.47
CA LYS A 63 9.79 -7.24 -8.88
C LYS A 63 9.85 -6.86 -7.41
N VAL A 64 9.79 -7.84 -6.52
CA VAL A 64 9.81 -7.66 -5.05
C VAL A 64 11.08 -8.31 -4.48
N SER A 65 11.64 -7.73 -3.43
CA SER A 65 12.64 -8.36 -2.58
C SER A 65 12.04 -8.67 -1.21
N VAL A 66 12.11 -9.93 -0.77
CA VAL A 66 11.70 -10.38 0.57
C VAL A 66 12.85 -11.19 1.15
N ASN A 67 13.34 -10.86 2.35
CA ASN A 67 14.47 -11.58 2.99
C ASN A 67 15.68 -11.80 2.06
N ASN A 68 16.07 -10.77 1.31
CA ASN A 68 17.13 -10.82 0.28
C ASN A 68 16.88 -11.79 -0.90
N GLN A 69 15.67 -12.29 -1.06
CA GLN A 69 15.24 -13.07 -2.23
C GLN A 69 14.45 -12.19 -3.18
N GLU A 70 14.90 -12.11 -4.44
CA GLU A 70 14.18 -11.40 -5.49
C GLU A 70 13.14 -12.30 -6.15
N ILE A 71 11.93 -11.77 -6.32
CA ILE A 71 10.78 -12.47 -6.89
C ILE A 71 10.23 -11.59 -8.01
N LEU A 72 9.98 -12.20 -9.17
CA LEU A 72 9.28 -11.58 -10.28
C LEU A 72 7.91 -12.24 -10.40
N GLU A 73 6.84 -11.46 -10.26
CA GLU A 73 5.47 -11.96 -10.39
C GLU A 73 4.65 -11.15 -11.38
N VAL A 74 3.63 -11.82 -11.90
CA VAL A 74 2.65 -11.25 -12.82
C VAL A 74 1.25 -11.66 -12.43
N ALA A 75 0.33 -10.71 -12.46
CA ALA A 75 -1.09 -10.94 -12.27
C ALA A 75 -1.95 -10.04 -13.16
N GLU A 76 -3.14 -10.53 -13.48
CA GLU A 76 -4.19 -9.79 -14.17
C GLU A 76 -5.18 -9.21 -13.18
N GLY A 77 -5.86 -8.14 -13.58
CA GLY A 77 -6.96 -7.53 -12.82
C GLY A 77 -7.92 -6.77 -13.72
N ASN A 78 -9.07 -6.40 -13.17
CA ASN A 78 -10.10 -5.63 -13.90
C ASN A 78 -9.70 -4.15 -14.16
N GLY A 79 -8.50 -3.77 -13.73
CA GLY A 79 -7.91 -2.45 -13.85
C GLY A 79 -6.50 -2.44 -13.28
N PRO A 80 -5.72 -1.36 -13.50
CA PRO A 80 -4.31 -1.30 -13.16
C PRO A 80 -4.05 -1.51 -11.66
N VAL A 81 -4.88 -0.92 -10.80
CA VAL A 81 -4.77 -1.05 -9.33
C VAL A 81 -5.09 -2.48 -8.88
N SER A 82 -6.13 -3.10 -9.45
CA SER A 82 -6.47 -4.49 -9.15
C SER A 82 -5.37 -5.46 -9.57
N ALA A 83 -4.73 -5.21 -10.72
CA ALA A 83 -3.61 -6.04 -11.19
C ALA A 83 -2.38 -5.89 -10.29
N LEU A 84 -2.06 -4.66 -9.86
CA LEU A 84 -0.98 -4.38 -8.92
C LEU A 84 -1.18 -5.11 -7.59
N ASP A 85 -2.36 -4.95 -6.99
CA ASP A 85 -2.73 -5.64 -5.74
C ASP A 85 -2.61 -7.16 -5.89
N ALA A 86 -3.18 -7.73 -6.94
CA ALA A 86 -3.10 -9.17 -7.19
C ALA A 86 -1.66 -9.67 -7.36
N ALA A 87 -0.80 -8.90 -8.06
CA ALA A 87 0.59 -9.26 -8.27
C ALA A 87 1.38 -9.20 -6.94
N LEU A 88 1.16 -8.17 -6.12
CA LEU A 88 1.79 -8.03 -4.80
C LEU A 88 1.39 -9.19 -3.89
N ARG A 89 0.09 -9.48 -3.79
CA ARG A 89 -0.39 -10.60 -2.98
C ARG A 89 0.18 -11.93 -3.46
N LYS A 90 0.22 -12.17 -4.77
CA LYS A 90 0.83 -13.38 -5.35
C LYS A 90 2.32 -13.52 -5.03
N ALA A 91 3.08 -12.43 -5.07
CA ALA A 91 4.51 -12.44 -4.74
C ALA A 91 4.77 -12.71 -3.25
N LEU A 92 3.91 -12.17 -2.38
CA LEU A 92 4.16 -12.14 -0.95
C LEU A 92 3.53 -13.31 -0.18
N VAL A 93 2.46 -13.95 -0.69
CA VAL A 93 1.70 -14.97 0.04
C VAL A 93 2.53 -16.17 0.51
N ASN A 94 3.59 -16.54 -0.22
CA ASN A 94 4.47 -17.64 0.18
C ASN A 94 5.35 -17.30 1.40
N PHE A 95 5.57 -16.00 1.65
CA PHE A 95 6.35 -15.49 2.78
C PHE A 95 5.45 -15.08 3.95
N TYR A 96 4.28 -14.54 3.62
CA TYR A 96 3.28 -14.04 4.55
C TYR A 96 1.89 -14.59 4.17
N PRO A 97 1.55 -15.83 4.58
CA PRO A 97 0.28 -16.45 4.25
C PRO A 97 -0.95 -15.64 4.64
N GLU A 98 -0.84 -14.80 5.69
CA GLU A 98 -1.89 -13.88 6.15
C GLU A 98 -2.37 -12.89 5.08
N ILE A 99 -1.55 -12.59 4.06
CA ILE A 99 -1.95 -11.70 2.96
C ILE A 99 -3.11 -12.30 2.14
N ALA A 100 -3.32 -13.62 2.18
CA ALA A 100 -4.42 -14.26 1.48
C ALA A 100 -5.80 -13.72 1.93
N ASP A 101 -5.91 -13.24 3.18
CA ASP A 101 -7.14 -12.68 3.73
C ASP A 101 -7.27 -11.17 3.47
N PHE A 102 -6.21 -10.53 2.95
CA PHE A 102 -6.20 -9.10 2.69
C PHE A 102 -6.97 -8.77 1.41
N HIS A 103 -7.76 -7.70 1.47
CA HIS A 103 -8.46 -7.15 0.32
C HIS A 103 -8.69 -5.65 0.47
N LEU A 104 -8.67 -4.92 -0.65
CA LEU A 104 -9.13 -3.53 -0.69
C LEU A 104 -10.65 -3.46 -0.51
N THR A 105 -11.12 -2.66 0.44
CA THR A 105 -12.54 -2.47 0.74
C THR A 105 -13.10 -1.15 0.21
N ASP A 106 -12.26 -0.13 0.02
CA ASP A 106 -12.67 1.17 -0.53
C ASP A 106 -11.51 1.84 -1.27
N TYR A 107 -11.84 2.64 -2.28
CA TYR A 107 -10.87 3.35 -3.13
C TYR A 107 -11.42 4.72 -3.50
N LYS A 108 -10.76 5.79 -3.03
CA LYS A 108 -11.22 7.18 -3.22
C LYS A 108 -10.13 8.04 -3.82
N VAL A 109 -10.47 8.78 -4.88
CA VAL A 109 -9.59 9.75 -5.52
C VAL A 109 -10.11 11.16 -5.29
N ARG A 110 -9.20 12.10 -5.04
CA ARG A 110 -9.46 13.54 -4.95
C ARG A 110 -8.43 14.28 -5.78
N ILE A 111 -8.90 15.18 -6.64
CA ILE A 111 -8.04 16.11 -7.37
C ILE A 111 -7.81 17.33 -6.47
N LEU A 112 -6.55 17.65 -6.20
CA LEU A 112 -6.18 18.72 -5.26
C LEU A 112 -6.11 20.09 -5.93
N ASP A 113 -5.62 20.13 -7.17
CA ASP A 113 -5.57 21.35 -7.99
C ASP A 113 -6.33 21.13 -9.30
N GLY A 114 -7.62 21.49 -9.30
CA GLY A 114 -8.48 21.32 -10.47
C GLY A 114 -8.09 22.19 -11.68
N ALA A 115 -7.26 23.23 -11.50
CA ALA A 115 -6.89 24.15 -12.58
C ALA A 115 -5.75 23.61 -13.45
N ALA A 116 -4.95 22.67 -12.94
CA ALA A 116 -3.81 22.07 -13.64
C ALA A 116 -4.18 20.97 -14.65
N GLY A 117 -5.47 20.64 -14.79
CA GLY A 117 -5.93 19.64 -15.76
C GLY A 117 -5.33 18.25 -15.51
N THR A 118 -4.76 17.63 -16.54
CA THR A 118 -4.14 16.29 -16.44
C THR A 118 -2.84 16.27 -15.64
N SER A 119 -2.29 17.43 -15.29
CA SER A 119 -1.10 17.56 -14.42
C SER A 119 -1.46 17.82 -12.96
N ALA A 120 -2.75 17.84 -12.62
CA ALA A 120 -3.21 18.05 -11.26
C ALA A 120 -2.67 16.98 -10.32
N LYS A 121 -2.23 17.40 -9.12
CA LYS A 121 -1.95 16.45 -8.04
C LYS A 121 -3.23 15.73 -7.66
N THR A 122 -3.11 14.41 -7.55
CA THR A 122 -4.18 13.52 -7.13
C THR A 122 -3.82 12.91 -5.79
N ARG A 123 -4.77 12.91 -4.86
CA ARG A 123 -4.71 12.16 -3.62
C ARG A 123 -5.56 10.91 -3.76
N VAL A 124 -4.96 9.76 -3.48
CA VAL A 124 -5.62 8.46 -3.48
C VAL A 124 -5.66 7.93 -2.06
N LEU A 125 -6.84 7.57 -1.59
CA LEU A 125 -7.06 6.87 -0.32
C LEU A 125 -7.47 5.43 -0.63
N VAL A 126 -6.81 4.48 0.03
CA VAL A 126 -7.07 3.04 -0.09
C VAL A 126 -7.43 2.53 1.29
N GLU A 127 -8.65 2.01 1.46
CA GLU A 127 -9.02 1.23 2.65
C GLU A 127 -8.75 -0.25 2.36
N SER A 128 -8.02 -0.90 3.26
CA SER A 128 -7.74 -2.34 3.22
C SER A 128 -8.27 -3.02 4.48
N SER A 129 -8.50 -4.33 4.38
CA SER A 129 -9.04 -5.15 5.45
C SER A 129 -8.40 -6.54 5.43
N ASN A 130 -8.17 -7.12 6.61
CA ASN A 130 -7.84 -8.54 6.79
C ASN A 130 -9.06 -9.38 7.24
N GLY A 131 -10.26 -8.81 7.19
CA GLY A 131 -11.50 -9.43 7.69
C GLY A 131 -11.83 -9.13 9.16
N GLU A 132 -10.85 -8.70 9.97
CA GLU A 132 -11.03 -8.36 11.38
C GLU A 132 -10.89 -6.85 11.64
N GLN A 133 -9.86 -6.25 11.04
CA GLN A 133 -9.48 -4.86 11.16
C GLN A 133 -9.47 -4.22 9.77
N ARG A 134 -9.69 -2.90 9.76
CA ARG A 134 -9.58 -2.07 8.57
C ARG A 134 -8.56 -0.98 8.81
N TRP A 135 -7.90 -0.57 7.75
CA TRP A 135 -6.93 0.51 7.80
C TRP A 135 -6.89 1.29 6.48
N THR A 136 -6.62 2.57 6.57
CA THR A 136 -6.55 3.45 5.40
C THR A 136 -5.15 4.01 5.19
N THR A 137 -4.69 3.93 3.93
CA THR A 137 -3.42 4.49 3.47
C THR A 137 -3.64 5.54 2.39
N VAL A 138 -2.65 6.41 2.19
CA VAL A 138 -2.71 7.53 1.26
C VAL A 138 -1.47 7.60 0.37
N GLY A 139 -1.68 7.91 -0.90
CA GLY A 139 -0.63 8.32 -1.82
C GLY A 139 -1.01 9.62 -2.52
N VAL A 140 -0.01 10.45 -2.84
CA VAL A 140 -0.23 11.73 -3.51
C VAL A 140 0.78 11.92 -4.63
N SER A 141 0.29 12.03 -5.86
CA SER A 141 1.13 12.27 -7.03
C SER A 141 0.32 12.94 -8.14
N SER A 142 1.00 13.65 -9.04
CA SER A 142 0.44 14.07 -10.33
C SER A 142 0.18 12.90 -11.27
N ASN A 143 0.77 11.73 -11.01
CA ASN A 143 0.46 10.48 -11.67
C ASN A 143 -0.47 9.66 -10.77
N ILE A 144 -1.73 9.49 -11.19
CA ILE A 144 -2.71 8.73 -10.42
C ILE A 144 -2.26 7.29 -10.15
N LEU A 145 -1.55 6.63 -11.08
CA LEU A 145 -1.08 5.27 -10.87
C LEU A 145 0.02 5.20 -9.81
N GLU A 146 0.87 6.23 -9.71
CA GLU A 146 1.89 6.33 -8.67
C GLU A 146 1.25 6.58 -7.30
N ALA A 147 0.26 7.47 -7.22
CA ALA A 147 -0.50 7.69 -5.99
C ALA A 147 -1.24 6.43 -5.53
N SER A 148 -1.88 5.69 -6.44
CA SER A 148 -2.49 4.39 -6.12
C SER A 148 -1.46 3.37 -5.67
N TYR A 149 -0.32 3.34 -6.35
CA TYR A 149 0.77 2.43 -6.07
C TYR A 149 1.29 2.59 -4.64
N GLU A 150 1.59 3.82 -4.23
CA GLU A 150 2.06 4.13 -2.88
C GLU A 150 1.05 3.66 -1.83
N ALA A 151 -0.23 4.04 -2.00
CA ALA A 151 -1.28 3.68 -1.06
C ALA A 151 -1.47 2.16 -0.94
N VAL A 152 -1.46 1.41 -2.05
CA VAL A 152 -1.61 -0.05 -2.05
C VAL A 152 -0.40 -0.73 -1.38
N VAL A 153 0.82 -0.31 -1.72
CA VAL A 153 2.04 -0.90 -1.15
C VAL A 153 2.10 -0.65 0.37
N GLU A 154 1.86 0.58 0.81
CA GLU A 154 1.78 0.90 2.24
C GLU A 154 0.63 0.14 2.93
N GLY A 155 -0.49 -0.06 2.23
CA GLY A 155 -1.62 -0.81 2.74
C GLY A 155 -1.24 -2.26 3.08
N ILE A 156 -0.53 -2.94 2.19
CA ILE A 156 -0.06 -4.31 2.43
C ILE A 156 1.02 -4.32 3.53
N GLU A 157 1.98 -3.38 3.50
CA GLU A 157 3.02 -3.26 4.52
C GLU A 157 2.43 -3.08 5.91
N TYR A 158 1.51 -2.14 6.09
CA TYR A 158 0.87 -1.90 7.38
C TYR A 158 0.07 -3.11 7.87
N GLY A 159 -0.68 -3.76 6.97
CA GLY A 159 -1.43 -4.97 7.30
C GLY A 159 -0.52 -6.08 7.85
N LEU A 160 0.67 -6.26 7.27
CA LEU A 160 1.67 -7.21 7.78
C LEU A 160 2.19 -6.82 9.16
N LEU A 161 2.47 -5.54 9.40
CA LEU A 161 2.94 -5.06 10.71
C LEU A 161 1.89 -5.23 11.82
N LEU A 162 0.60 -5.13 11.50
CA LEU A 162 -0.49 -5.46 12.44
C LEU A 162 -0.42 -6.93 12.88
N GLN A 163 -0.17 -7.85 11.94
CA GLN A 163 -0.08 -9.29 12.23
C GLN A 163 1.17 -9.66 13.05
N SER A 164 2.31 -9.06 12.75
CA SER A 164 3.55 -9.25 13.53
C SER A 164 3.41 -8.76 14.98
N SER A 165 2.67 -7.67 15.18
CA SER A 165 2.41 -7.11 16.52
C SER A 165 1.50 -8.01 17.35
N ALA A 166 0.51 -8.66 16.72
CA ALA A 166 -0.36 -9.63 17.40
C ALA A 166 0.37 -10.93 17.78
N LYS A 167 1.41 -11.31 17.04
CA LYS A 167 2.23 -12.51 17.30
C LYS A 167 3.31 -12.31 18.39
N THR A 168 3.52 -11.10 18.91
CA THR A 168 4.46 -10.82 20.00
C THR A 168 3.73 -10.70 21.34
N PRO A 169 3.59 -11.78 22.14
CA PRO A 169 3.13 -11.63 23.51
C PRO A 169 4.18 -10.85 24.32
N LEU A 170 3.73 -9.78 24.96
CA LEU A 170 4.46 -8.99 25.96
C LEU A 170 5.20 -9.91 26.95
N SER A 171 6.49 -10.13 26.74
CA SER A 171 7.37 -10.84 27.66
C SER A 171 8.59 -9.99 28.00
N HIS A 172 8.34 -8.78 28.50
CA HIS A 172 9.35 -8.04 29.27
C HIS A 172 8.72 -7.45 30.53
N SER A 173 8.59 -8.28 31.57
CA SER A 173 8.63 -7.81 32.95
C SER A 173 10.11 -7.60 33.32
N PRO A 174 10.54 -6.40 33.75
CA PRO A 174 11.82 -6.25 34.40
C PRO A 174 11.70 -6.85 35.80
N ALA A 175 12.46 -7.92 36.06
CA ALA A 175 12.61 -8.46 37.40
C ALA A 175 13.13 -7.36 38.34
N LEU A 176 12.37 -7.11 39.41
CA LEU A 176 12.79 -6.35 40.58
C LEU A 176 14.11 -6.97 41.08
N LYS A 177 15.22 -6.24 40.99
CA LYS A 177 16.41 -6.55 41.78
C LYS A 177 16.24 -5.86 43.13
N GLU A 178 15.81 -6.63 44.11
CA GLU A 178 15.95 -6.27 45.52
C GLU A 178 17.43 -6.07 45.85
N ARG A 179 17.74 -4.93 46.48
CA ARG A 179 18.92 -4.68 47.29
C ARG A 179 18.51 -3.83 48.47
#